data_AF-A0A2S7PVH7-F1
#
_entry.id   AF-A0A2S7PVH7-F1
#
_cell.length_a   1.000
_cell.length_b   1.000
_cell.length_c   1.000
_cell.angle_alpha   90.00
_cell.angle_beta   90.00
_cell.angle_gamma   90.00
#
_symmetry.space_group_name_H-M   'P 1'
#
loop_
_entity.id
_entity.type
_entity.pdbx_description
1 polymer ?
#
loop_
_entity_poly.entity_id
_entity_poly.type
_entity_poly.pdbx_seq_one_letter_code
_entity_poly.pdbx_strand_id
1 'polypeptide(L)'
;MHFLTLIFSSAMLILPLSNACYFTVHSTTVGDFKAQHSEPKDHAGAPQTITGSSSTCSFSGNLADGCIITLKTNVGCGNLSFTRIGSD
;
A
#
# COMPACT_ATOMS: atom_id res chain seq x y z
N MET A 1 33.22 -47.05 1.98
CA MET A 1 32.12 -46.43 2.75
C MET A 1 32.48 -44.99 3.07
N HIS A 2 31.47 -44.16 3.32
CA HIS A 2 31.47 -42.70 3.54
C HIS A 2 31.04 -41.89 2.30
N PHE A 3 29.74 -41.93 2.02
CA PHE A 3 29.03 -40.84 1.34
C PHE A 3 28.83 -39.72 2.37
N LEU A 4 29.38 -38.54 2.09
CA LEU A 4 29.14 -37.33 2.87
C LEU A 4 27.91 -36.63 2.26
N THR A 5 26.76 -36.78 2.91
CA THR A 5 25.51 -36.14 2.48
C THR A 5 25.52 -34.67 2.91
N LEU A 6 25.80 -33.76 1.97
CA LEU A 6 25.57 -32.32 2.14
C LEU A 6 24.06 -32.06 2.12
N ILE A 7 23.48 -31.82 3.29
CA ILE A 7 22.11 -31.34 3.41
C ILE A 7 22.11 -29.87 3.00
N PHE A 8 21.73 -29.59 1.75
CA PHE A 8 21.30 -28.26 1.36
C PHE A 8 20.01 -27.96 2.10
N SER A 9 20.10 -27.31 3.26
CA SER A 9 18.96 -26.63 3.88
C SER A 9 18.56 -25.51 2.93
N SER A 10 17.64 -25.80 2.03
CA SER A 10 16.92 -24.80 1.24
C SER A 10 16.26 -23.85 2.23
N ALA A 11 16.91 -22.72 2.51
CA ALA A 11 16.25 -21.59 3.11
C ALA A 11 15.16 -21.17 2.14
N MET A 12 13.95 -21.69 2.36
CA MET A 12 12.77 -21.31 1.64
C MET A 12 12.57 -19.83 1.94
N LEU A 13 13.02 -18.98 1.01
CA LEU A 13 12.70 -17.56 1.00
C LEU A 13 11.18 -17.48 0.88
N ILE A 14 10.50 -17.40 2.02
CA ILE A 14 9.12 -16.95 2.09
C ILE A 14 9.19 -15.48 1.70
N LEU A 15 9.14 -15.19 0.41
CA LEU A 15 8.85 -13.85 -0.07
C LEU A 15 7.44 -13.55 0.47
N PRO A 16 7.26 -12.59 1.39
CA PRO A 16 5.92 -12.15 1.72
C PRO A 16 5.32 -11.64 0.41
N LEU A 17 4.25 -12.29 -0.06
CA LEU A 17 3.45 -11.73 -1.14
C LEU A 17 3.01 -10.35 -0.65
N SER A 18 3.61 -9.29 -1.19
CA SER A 18 3.21 -7.94 -0.85
C SER A 18 1.92 -7.64 -1.60
N ASN A 19 0.89 -7.23 -0.88
CA ASN A 19 -0.27 -6.59 -1.48
C ASN A 19 0.01 -5.09 -1.44
N ALA A 20 0.12 -4.47 -2.62
CA ALA A 20 0.28 -3.04 -2.70
C ALA A 20 -1.04 -2.41 -3.15
N CYS A 21 -1.48 -1.39 -2.43
CA CYS A 21 -2.62 -0.58 -2.77
C CYS A 21 -2.16 0.59 -3.64
N TYR A 22 -2.53 0.58 -4.92
CA TYR A 22 -2.28 1.68 -5.84
C TYR A 22 -3.58 2.42 -6.11
N PHE A 23 -3.54 3.75 -6.12
CA PHE A 23 -4.71 4.58 -6.32
C PHE A 23 -4.46 5.66 -7.36
N THR A 24 -5.47 5.89 -8.20
CA THR A 24 -5.70 7.20 -8.79
C THR A 24 -6.48 8.02 -7.77
N VAL A 25 -5.90 9.14 -7.35
CA VAL A 25 -6.54 10.09 -6.45
C VAL A 25 -7.02 11.26 -7.30
N HIS A 26 -8.32 11.48 -7.34
CA HIS A 26 -8.91 12.65 -7.97
C HIS A 26 -9.10 13.74 -6.91
N SER A 27 -8.50 14.92 -7.15
CA SER A 27 -8.73 16.14 -6.38
C SER A 27 -9.47 17.16 -7.21
N THR A 28 -10.50 17.78 -6.64
CA THR A 28 -11.21 18.90 -7.28
C THR A 28 -10.35 20.17 -7.40
N THR A 29 -9.18 20.24 -6.75
CA THR A 29 -8.29 21.41 -6.76
C THR A 29 -7.07 21.20 -7.65
N VAL A 30 -6.42 20.03 -7.57
CA VAL A 30 -5.13 19.78 -8.26
C VAL A 30 -5.22 18.73 -9.37
N GLY A 31 -6.42 18.21 -9.64
CA GLY A 31 -6.64 17.15 -10.63
C GLY A 31 -6.21 15.78 -10.14
N ASP A 32 -5.92 14.88 -11.09
CA ASP A 32 -5.58 13.49 -10.80
C ASP A 32 -4.10 13.33 -10.46
N PHE A 33 -3.81 12.53 -9.44
CA PHE A 33 -2.46 12.11 -9.09
C PHE A 33 -2.45 10.67 -8.56
N LYS A 34 -1.27 10.15 -8.25
CA LYS A 34 -1.10 8.78 -7.75
C LYS A 34 -0.75 8.80 -6.27
N ALA A 35 -1.36 7.88 -5.54
CA ALA A 35 -0.93 7.52 -4.19
C ALA A 35 -0.82 6.00 -4.14
N GLN A 36 0.15 5.51 -3.39
CA GLN A 36 0.34 4.08 -3.23
C GLN A 36 0.82 3.78 -1.83
N HIS A 37 0.53 2.57 -1.39
CA HIS A 37 1.05 2.04 -0.14
C HIS A 37 1.33 0.56 -0.34
N SER A 38 2.57 0.16 -0.12
CA SER A 38 3.00 -1.24 -0.22
C SER A 38 2.86 -1.92 1.13
N GLU A 39 2.19 -3.06 1.18
CA GLU A 39 1.99 -3.79 2.43
C GLU A 39 2.45 -5.25 2.32
N PRO A 40 2.95 -5.85 3.41
CA PRO A 40 3.01 -7.31 3.53
C PRO A 40 1.58 -7.87 3.65
N LYS A 41 1.24 -9.01 3.04
CA LYS A 41 -0.14 -9.58 3.06
C LYS A 41 -0.80 -9.75 4.44
N ASP A 42 -0.03 -9.73 5.52
CA ASP A 42 -0.53 -9.76 6.90
C ASP A 42 0.20 -8.72 7.75
N HIS A 43 -0.55 -7.81 8.39
CA HIS A 43 -0.03 -6.85 9.37
C HIS A 43 -0.55 -7.12 10.79
N ALA A 44 -1.18 -8.28 11.02
CA ALA A 44 -1.76 -8.70 12.30
C ALA A 44 -2.71 -7.64 12.92
N GLY A 45 -3.46 -6.92 12.06
CA GLY A 45 -4.35 -5.83 12.48
C GLY A 45 -3.67 -4.52 12.86
N ALA A 46 -2.36 -4.37 12.60
CA ALA A 46 -1.65 -3.12 12.84
C ALA A 46 -2.23 -2.00 11.93
N PRO A 47 -2.59 -0.83 12.50
CA PRO A 47 -3.12 0.29 11.71
C PRO A 47 -2.15 0.72 10.61
N GLN A 48 -2.63 0.78 9.37
CA GLN A 48 -1.85 1.27 8.23
C GLN A 48 -2.22 2.72 7.93
N THR A 49 -1.25 3.49 7.46
CA THR A 49 -1.43 4.88 7.06
C THR A 49 -0.98 5.06 5.62
N ILE A 50 -1.83 5.65 4.80
CA ILE A 50 -1.48 6.12 3.46
C ILE A 50 -1.38 7.64 3.46
N THR A 51 -0.40 8.14 2.72
CA THR A 51 -0.24 9.57 2.46
C THR A 51 -0.10 9.80 0.97
N GLY A 52 -0.45 11.01 0.53
CA GLY A 52 -0.22 11.43 -0.84
C GLY A 52 -0.24 12.94 -0.95
N SER A 53 0.46 13.46 -1.94
CA SER A 53 0.55 14.88 -2.19
C SER A 53 0.70 15.19 -3.68
N SER A 54 0.20 16.36 -4.07
CA SER A 54 0.38 16.93 -5.41
C SER A 54 0.16 18.44 -5.32
N SER A 55 1.15 19.23 -5.75
CA SER A 55 1.10 20.71 -5.68
C SER A 55 0.74 21.21 -4.27
N THR A 56 -0.38 21.92 -4.11
CA THR A 56 -0.91 22.45 -2.83
C THR A 56 -1.73 21.43 -2.04
N CYS A 57 -2.00 20.25 -2.60
CA CYS A 57 -2.77 19.19 -1.97
C CYS A 57 -1.85 18.22 -1.21
N SER A 58 -2.21 17.92 0.05
CA SER A 58 -1.66 16.82 0.83
C SER A 58 -2.76 16.13 1.63
N PHE A 59 -2.68 14.81 1.77
CA PHE A 59 -3.62 14.05 2.59
C PHE A 59 -2.93 12.96 3.41
N SER A 60 -3.58 12.58 4.50
CA SER A 60 -3.28 11.35 5.23
C SER A 60 -4.57 10.60 5.54
N GLY A 61 -4.52 9.27 5.54
CA GLY A 61 -5.67 8.43 5.83
C GLY A 61 -5.26 7.12 6.47
N ASN A 62 -6.20 6.49 7.17
CA ASN A 62 -6.08 5.08 7.53
C ASN A 62 -6.31 4.24 6.27
N LEU A 63 -5.50 3.22 6.09
CA LEU A 63 -5.69 2.18 5.11
C LEU A 63 -6.07 0.90 5.86
N ALA A 64 -7.20 0.31 5.49
CA ALA A 64 -7.65 -0.98 6.00
C ALA A 64 -7.53 -2.04 4.91
N ASP A 65 -7.65 -3.31 5.31
CA ASP A 65 -7.67 -4.47 4.42
C ASP A 65 -8.59 -4.24 3.21
N GLY A 66 -8.18 -4.77 2.05
CA GLY A 66 -8.89 -4.54 0.79
C GLY A 66 -8.69 -3.14 0.22
N CYS A 67 -7.68 -2.40 0.68
CA CYS A 67 -7.32 -1.07 0.20
C CYS A 67 -8.42 -0.01 0.43
N ILE A 68 -9.12 -0.10 1.56
CA ILE A 68 -10.17 0.86 1.94
C ILE A 68 -9.53 2.04 2.67
N ILE A 69 -9.73 3.25 2.14
CA ILE A 69 -9.17 4.49 2.72
C ILE A 69 -10.23 5.22 3.53
N THR A 70 -9.86 5.58 4.77
CA THR A 70 -10.59 6.57 5.58
C THR A 70 -9.69 7.79 5.78
N LEU A 71 -10.09 8.92 5.21
CA LEU A 71 -9.33 10.18 5.32
C LEU A 71 -9.27 10.65 6.79
N LYS A 72 -8.06 11.04 7.23
CA LYS A 72 -7.84 11.75 8.49
C LYS A 72 -7.73 13.26 8.25
N THR A 73 -6.95 13.63 7.25
CA THR A 73 -6.71 15.03 6.88
C THR A 73 -6.60 15.16 5.38
N ASN A 74 -7.09 16.27 4.85
CA ASN A 74 -6.78 16.71 3.50
C ASN A 74 -6.64 18.25 3.49
N VAL A 75 -5.48 18.74 3.11
CA VAL A 75 -5.18 20.17 3.10
C VAL A 75 -4.95 20.59 1.66
N GLY A 76 -5.65 21.63 1.20
CA GLY A 76 -5.52 22.16 -0.16
C GLY A 76 -6.09 21.26 -1.27
N CYS A 77 -6.69 20.13 -0.92
CA CYS A 77 -7.15 19.12 -1.88
C CYS A 77 -8.58 19.30 -2.40
N GLY A 78 -9.39 20.15 -1.76
CA GLY A 78 -10.84 20.14 -2.02
C GLY A 78 -11.44 18.76 -1.70
N ASN A 79 -12.36 18.27 -2.53
CA ASN A 79 -12.88 16.91 -2.37
C ASN A 79 -11.90 15.91 -2.99
N LEU A 80 -11.70 14.79 -2.29
CA LEU A 80 -10.88 13.67 -2.77
C LEU A 80 -11.75 12.46 -3.05
N SER A 81 -11.53 11.80 -4.18
CA SER A 81 -12.00 10.44 -4.45
C SER A 81 -10.85 9.55 -4.87
N PHE A 82 -10.97 8.26 -4.55
CA PHE A 82 -9.91 7.28 -4.73
C PHE A 82 -10.42 6.16 -5.61
N THR A 83 -9.68 5.85 -6.68
CA THR A 83 -9.94 4.70 -7.55
C THR A 83 -8.75 3.75 -7.45
N ARG A 84 -8.99 2.54 -6.94
CA ARG A 84 -7.96 1.50 -6.86
C ARG A 84 -7.51 1.11 -8.28
N ILE A 85 -6.21 0.99 -8.48
CA ILE A 85 -5.60 0.54 -9.73
C ILE A 85 -5.13 -0.90 -9.53
N GLY A 86 -5.63 -1.80 -10.38
CA GLY A 86 -5.36 -3.24 -10.29
C GLY A 86 -6.42 -3.99 -9.48
N SER A 87 -6.64 -5.24 -9.86
CA SER A 87 -7.33 -6.24 -9.06
C SER A 87 -6.27 -7.13 -8.41
N ASP A 88 -6.57 -7.59 -7.20
CA ASP A 88 -5.83 -8.68 -6.54
C ASP A 88 -5.59 -9.87 -7.49
#